data_AF-A0A6I5NG19-F1
#
_entry.id   AF-A0A6I5NG19-F1
#
_cell.length_a   1.000
_cell.length_b   1.000
_cell.length_c   1.000
_cell.angle_alpha   90.00
_cell.angle_beta   90.00
_cell.angle_gamma   90.00
#
_symmetry.space_group_name_H-M   'P 1'
#
loop_
_entity.id
_entity.type
_entity.pdbx_description
1 polymer ?
#
loop_
_entity_poly.entity_id
_entity_poly.type
_entity_poly.pdbx_seq_one_letter_code
_entity_poly.pdbx_strand_id
1 'polypeptide(L)'
;MNLTRRALLPLLAASIALGAAACGGGSDSETAGDPITVGSKDFTEQFILGEMYALVLEDAGLPVERKLNLGGTPVAQAGLESGEIDVYPEYTGTGLVTVLKLPASSDQQAVFEAVSEGYKEQYNLVWLDPAPMNNTQALAMTQAGAAESGIQT
;
A
#
# COMPACT_ATOMS: atom_id res chain seq x y z
N MET A 1 61.53 9.18 9.70
CA MET A 1 62.70 8.64 8.98
C MET A 1 62.21 7.48 8.15
N ASN A 2 62.46 7.55 6.84
CA ASN A 2 61.87 6.74 5.78
C ASN A 2 62.21 5.24 5.85
N LEU A 3 61.62 4.52 4.90
CA LEU A 3 62.05 3.26 4.25
C LEU A 3 61.31 1.99 4.72
N THR A 4 60.75 1.12 3.87
CA THR A 4 60.56 1.08 2.41
C THR A 4 59.63 -0.11 2.10
N ARG A 5 58.90 0.04 0.99
CA ARG A 5 58.15 -0.98 0.24
C ARG A 5 58.94 -2.28 -0.01
N ARG A 6 58.24 -3.42 0.03
CA ARG A 6 58.48 -4.57 -0.86
C ARG A 6 57.14 -5.14 -1.34
N ALA A 7 56.84 -4.86 -2.60
CA ALA A 7 55.87 -5.57 -3.42
C ALA A 7 56.63 -6.59 -4.30
N LEU A 8 55.98 -7.69 -4.69
CA LEU A 8 56.13 -8.52 -5.92
C LEU A 8 55.50 -9.90 -5.64
N LEU A 9 54.23 -10.16 -5.97
CA LEU A 9 53.62 -10.64 -7.25
C LEU A 9 53.53 -12.19 -7.36
N PRO A 10 52.63 -12.76 -8.20
CA PRO A 10 51.59 -13.74 -7.84
C PRO A 10 51.82 -15.12 -8.49
N LEU A 11 50.98 -16.13 -8.20
CA LEU A 11 50.80 -17.25 -9.14
C LEU A 11 49.38 -17.84 -9.09
N LEU A 12 48.83 -17.92 -10.29
CA LEU A 12 47.51 -18.36 -10.74
C LEU A 12 47.54 -19.88 -11.00
N ALA A 13 46.51 -20.63 -10.61
CA ALA A 13 46.08 -21.83 -11.35
C ALA A 13 44.66 -22.25 -10.96
N ALA A 14 43.79 -22.23 -11.97
CA ALA A 14 42.40 -22.66 -11.93
C ALA A 14 42.26 -24.20 -11.88
N SER A 15 41.14 -24.69 -11.35
CA SER A 15 40.69 -26.08 -11.54
C SER A 15 39.17 -26.09 -11.66
N ILE A 16 38.71 -26.16 -12.91
CA ILE A 16 37.32 -26.44 -13.30
C ILE A 16 37.22 -27.95 -13.52
N ALA A 17 36.28 -28.62 -12.84
CA ALA A 17 35.78 -29.92 -13.28
C ALA A 17 34.30 -30.10 -12.88
N LEU A 18 33.55 -30.42 -13.93
CA LEU A 18 32.12 -30.55 -14.11
C LEU A 18 31.55 -31.82 -13.43
N GLY A 19 30.31 -31.74 -12.91
CA GLY A 19 29.55 -32.91 -12.46
C GLY A 19 28.05 -32.62 -12.38
N ALA A 20 27.36 -32.72 -13.52
CA ALA A 20 25.91 -32.69 -13.62
C ALA A 20 25.38 -34.12 -13.78
N ALA A 21 24.42 -34.52 -12.94
CA ALA A 21 23.27 -35.39 -13.25
C ALA A 21 22.68 -36.03 -11.97
N ALA A 22 21.62 -35.43 -11.42
CA ALA A 22 20.60 -36.14 -10.66
C ALA A 22 19.27 -35.38 -10.80
N CYS A 23 18.50 -35.75 -11.83
CA CYS A 23 17.10 -35.38 -11.98
C CYS A 23 16.24 -36.22 -11.02
N GLY A 24 15.12 -35.65 -10.56
CA GLY A 24 13.92 -36.42 -10.24
C GLY A 24 13.27 -36.07 -8.90
N GLY A 25 12.22 -35.24 -8.95
CA GLY A 25 11.29 -35.07 -7.83
C GLY A 25 11.13 -33.65 -7.31
N GLY A 26 11.05 -32.64 -8.18
CA GLY A 26 10.48 -31.35 -7.81
C GLY A 26 8.97 -31.44 -8.00
N SER A 27 8.23 -31.61 -6.91
CA SER A 27 6.81 -31.30 -6.87
C SER A 27 6.61 -29.92 -7.52
N ASP A 28 5.68 -29.82 -8.47
CA ASP A 28 5.07 -28.56 -8.86
C ASP A 28 4.30 -28.02 -7.64
N SER A 29 5.06 -27.55 -6.64
CA SER A 29 4.55 -26.56 -5.71
C SER A 29 4.29 -25.36 -6.60
N GLU A 30 3.03 -25.12 -6.97
CA GLU A 30 2.62 -23.78 -7.35
C GLU A 30 3.24 -22.85 -6.32
N THR A 31 4.23 -22.06 -6.74
CA THR A 31 4.78 -21.01 -5.89
C THR A 31 3.60 -20.08 -5.67
N ALA A 32 2.91 -20.26 -4.55
CA ALA A 32 2.01 -19.24 -4.03
C ALA A 32 2.80 -17.94 -4.12
N GLY A 33 2.29 -16.99 -4.91
CA GLY A 33 2.95 -15.70 -5.09
C GLY A 33 3.22 -15.06 -3.74
N ASP A 34 4.15 -14.12 -3.69
CA ASP A 34 4.40 -13.36 -2.46
C ASP A 34 3.07 -12.79 -1.93
N PRO A 35 2.84 -12.85 -0.59
CA PRO A 35 1.60 -12.39 0.01
C PRO A 35 1.36 -10.91 -0.28
N ILE A 36 0.11 -10.54 -0.56
CA ILE A 36 -0.31 -9.15 -0.68
C ILE A 36 -0.34 -8.56 0.72
N THR A 37 0.44 -7.51 0.95
CA THR A 37 0.51 -6.86 2.25
C THR A 37 -0.53 -5.75 2.35
N VAL A 38 -1.54 -5.96 3.20
CA VAL A 38 -2.66 -5.05 3.44
C VAL A 38 -2.36 -4.15 4.65
N GLY A 39 -2.33 -2.84 4.42
CA GLY A 39 -2.13 -1.82 5.44
C GLY A 39 -3.41 -1.13 5.93
N SER A 40 -3.28 -0.35 7.01
CA SER A 40 -4.33 0.60 7.44
C SER A 40 -3.76 1.74 8.27
N LYS A 41 -4.50 2.86 8.32
CA LYS A 41 -4.25 3.94 9.28
C LYS A 41 -4.68 3.54 10.71
N ASP A 42 -4.30 4.35 11.70
CA ASP A 42 -4.40 4.05 13.14
C ASP A 42 -5.75 4.39 13.81
N PHE A 43 -6.87 4.26 13.10
CA PHE A 43 -8.20 4.53 13.66
C PHE A 43 -9.27 3.53 13.23
N THR A 44 -10.37 3.50 13.98
CA THR A 44 -11.37 2.42 13.97
C THR A 44 -11.85 2.01 12.58
N GLU A 45 -12.29 2.96 11.76
CA GLU A 45 -12.79 2.65 10.41
C GLU A 45 -11.71 1.99 9.54
N GLN A 46 -10.47 2.41 9.68
CA GLN A 46 -9.36 1.90 8.87
C GLN A 46 -8.95 0.50 9.27
N PHE A 47 -9.06 0.14 10.55
CA PHE A 47 -8.92 -1.26 10.97
C PHE A 47 -9.99 -2.13 10.34
N ILE A 48 -11.25 -1.68 10.35
CA ILE A 48 -12.36 -2.42 9.76
C ILE A 48 -12.16 -2.58 8.24
N LEU A 49 -11.86 -1.49 7.52
CA LEU A 49 -11.67 -1.52 6.07
C LEU A 49 -10.43 -2.33 5.66
N GLY A 50 -9.32 -2.21 6.40
CA GLY A 50 -8.12 -3.03 6.17
C GLY A 50 -8.39 -4.52 6.34
N GLU A 51 -9.12 -4.91 7.39
CA GLU A 51 -9.55 -6.31 7.56
C GLU A 51 -10.50 -6.77 6.45
N MET A 52 -11.44 -5.92 6.03
CA MET A 52 -12.33 -6.24 4.90
C MET A 52 -11.55 -6.50 3.61
N TYR A 53 -10.52 -5.69 3.31
CA TYR A 53 -9.67 -5.88 2.12
C TYR A 53 -8.92 -7.21 2.21
N ALA A 54 -8.31 -7.49 3.37
CA ALA A 54 -7.61 -8.76 3.60
C ALA A 54 -8.52 -9.97 3.41
N LEU A 55 -9.71 -9.95 4.01
CA LEU A 55 -10.67 -11.05 3.91
C LEU A 55 -11.16 -11.28 2.47
N VAL A 56 -11.39 -10.22 1.69
CA VAL A 56 -11.81 -10.35 0.27
C VAL A 56 -10.69 -10.95 -0.58
N LEU A 57 -9.44 -10.55 -0.35
CA LEU A 57 -8.29 -11.11 -1.06
C LEU A 57 -8.06 -12.59 -0.69
N GLU A 58 -8.20 -12.93 0.59
CA GLU A 58 -8.11 -14.31 1.08
C GLU A 58 -9.23 -15.20 0.51
N ASP A 59 -10.46 -14.70 0.44
CA ASP A 59 -11.61 -15.40 -0.18
C ASP A 59 -11.36 -15.65 -1.68
N ALA A 60 -10.64 -14.75 -2.35
CA ALA A 60 -10.18 -14.94 -3.72
C ALA A 60 -8.99 -15.91 -3.87
N GLY A 61 -8.52 -16.52 -2.77
CA GLY A 61 -7.42 -17.48 -2.75
C GLY A 61 -6.03 -16.84 -2.80
N LEU A 62 -5.92 -15.53 -2.58
CA LEU A 62 -4.63 -14.82 -2.56
C LEU A 62 -4.03 -14.86 -1.15
N PRO A 63 -2.74 -15.16 -0.99
CA PRO A 63 -2.07 -15.04 0.30
C PRO A 63 -2.00 -13.57 0.71
N VAL A 64 -2.25 -13.29 1.99
CA VAL A 64 -2.29 -11.92 2.54
C VAL A 64 -1.44 -11.81 3.80
N GLU A 65 -0.67 -10.74 3.90
CA GLU A 65 -0.04 -10.27 5.13
C GLU A 65 -0.77 -9.01 5.62
N ARG A 66 -1.02 -8.89 6.93
CA ARG A 66 -1.66 -7.69 7.50
C ARG A 66 -0.62 -6.84 8.21
N LYS A 67 -0.49 -5.57 7.81
CA LYS A 67 0.28 -4.53 8.50
C LYS A 67 -0.62 -3.35 8.86
N LEU A 68 -1.55 -3.62 9.75
CA LEU A 68 -2.51 -2.62 10.22
C LEU A 68 -1.86 -1.67 11.23
N ASN A 69 -2.51 -0.54 11.49
CA ASN A 69 -2.08 0.43 12.51
C ASN A 69 -0.75 1.13 12.21
N LEU A 70 -0.58 1.60 10.98
CA LEU A 70 0.65 2.27 10.54
C LEU A 70 0.80 3.71 11.05
N GLY A 71 -0.29 4.32 11.51
CA GLY A 71 -0.34 5.75 11.84
C GLY A 71 -1.21 6.52 10.84
N GLY A 72 -0.87 7.79 10.59
CA GLY A 72 -1.56 8.63 9.61
C GLY A 72 -1.13 8.42 8.17
N THR A 73 -1.78 9.13 7.24
CA THR A 73 -1.52 9.10 5.79
C THR A 73 -0.04 9.16 5.40
N PRO A 74 0.83 10.01 5.97
CA PRO A 74 2.24 10.05 5.56
C PRO A 74 2.99 8.73 5.79
N VAL A 75 2.64 7.98 6.83
CA VAL A 75 3.29 6.68 7.12
C VAL A 75 2.77 5.60 6.18
N ALA A 76 1.45 5.54 5.97
CA ALA A 76 0.86 4.61 5.01
C ALA A 76 1.36 4.85 3.58
N GLN A 77 1.46 6.12 3.16
CA GLN A 77 2.00 6.51 1.87
C GLN A 77 3.46 6.07 1.70
N ALA A 78 4.32 6.31 2.70
CA ALA A 78 5.70 5.83 2.68
C ALA A 78 5.78 4.29 2.63
N GLY A 79 4.83 3.60 3.28
CA GLY A 79 4.69 2.16 3.20
C GLY A 79 4.41 1.67 1.77
N LEU A 80 3.52 2.34 1.03
CA LEU A 80 3.28 2.03 -0.39
C LEU A 80 4.52 2.29 -1.25
N GLU A 81 5.16 3.46 -1.10
CA GLU A 81 6.32 3.84 -1.92
C GLU A 81 7.55 2.94 -1.70
N SER A 82 7.70 2.40 -0.49
CA SER A 82 8.78 1.47 -0.14
C SER A 82 8.48 0.01 -0.42
N GLY A 83 7.24 -0.33 -0.76
CA GLY A 83 6.78 -1.72 -0.90
C GLY A 83 6.62 -2.45 0.43
N GLU A 84 6.53 -1.73 1.56
CA GLU A 84 6.25 -2.33 2.85
C GLU A 84 4.78 -2.78 2.97
N ILE A 85 3.88 -2.08 2.26
CA ILE A 85 2.49 -2.47 2.03
C ILE A 85 2.15 -2.35 0.54
N ASP A 86 1.19 -3.13 0.07
CA ASP A 86 0.74 -3.14 -1.33
C ASP A 86 -0.59 -2.38 -1.51
N VAL A 87 -1.44 -2.39 -0.48
CA VAL A 87 -2.77 -1.78 -0.54
C VAL A 87 -3.21 -1.28 0.83
N TYR A 88 -3.91 -0.15 0.89
CA TYR A 88 -4.62 0.31 2.08
C TYR A 88 -5.81 1.21 1.68
N PRO A 89 -6.82 1.36 2.55
CA PRO A 89 -7.94 2.28 2.30
C PRO A 89 -7.54 3.74 2.55
N GLU A 90 -7.68 4.62 1.55
CA GLU A 90 -7.45 6.07 1.70
C GLU A 90 -8.67 6.89 1.26
N TYR A 91 -8.82 8.08 1.84
CA TYR A 91 -9.82 9.06 1.43
C TYR A 91 -9.27 9.94 0.32
N THR A 92 -10.06 10.10 -0.73
CA THR A 92 -9.69 10.87 -1.93
C THR A 92 -9.25 12.30 -1.59
N GLY A 93 -10.00 13.00 -0.75
CA GLY A 93 -9.65 14.36 -0.30
C GLY A 93 -8.37 14.42 0.54
N THR A 94 -8.11 13.40 1.36
CA THR A 94 -6.86 13.31 2.14
C THR A 94 -5.67 13.04 1.23
N GLY A 95 -5.76 12.09 0.29
CA GLY A 95 -4.72 11.85 -0.71
C GLY A 95 -4.41 13.11 -1.53
N LEU A 96 -5.45 13.84 -1.95
CA LEU A 96 -5.32 15.09 -2.71
C LEU A 96 -4.53 16.16 -1.95
N VAL A 97 -4.93 16.46 -0.71
CA VAL A 97 -4.36 17.59 0.05
C VAL A 97 -3.07 17.19 0.77
N THR A 98 -3.06 16.01 1.39
CA THR A 98 -1.94 15.58 2.25
C THR A 98 -0.78 15.02 1.43
N VAL A 99 -1.04 14.27 0.35
CA VAL A 99 0.02 13.64 -0.45
C VAL A 99 0.35 14.51 -1.66
N LEU A 100 -0.62 14.79 -2.53
CA LEU A 100 -0.38 15.56 -3.77
C LEU A 100 -0.20 17.08 -3.54
N LYS A 101 -0.49 17.57 -2.32
CA LYS A 101 -0.41 18.99 -1.95
C LYS A 101 -1.26 19.91 -2.83
N LEU A 102 -2.37 19.38 -3.35
CA LEU A 102 -3.31 20.14 -4.16
C LEU A 102 -4.39 20.80 -3.28
N PRO A 103 -5.05 21.88 -3.76
CA PRO A 103 -6.12 22.54 -3.02
C PRO A 103 -7.31 21.59 -2.76
N ALA A 104 -7.97 21.77 -1.62
CA ALA A 104 -9.20 21.05 -1.32
C ALA A 104 -10.34 21.47 -2.27
N SER A 105 -11.20 20.50 -2.60
CA SER A 105 -12.43 20.70 -3.39
C SER A 105 -13.56 19.87 -2.81
N SER A 106 -14.80 20.33 -2.99
CA SER A 106 -16.03 19.60 -2.63
C SER A 106 -16.62 18.80 -3.78
N ASP A 107 -16.09 18.95 -5.00
CA ASP A 107 -16.50 18.17 -6.16
C ASP A 107 -15.87 16.77 -6.08
N GLN A 108 -16.66 15.78 -5.68
CA GLN A 108 -16.20 14.42 -5.43
C GLN A 108 -15.58 13.78 -6.68
N GLN A 109 -16.16 14.01 -7.85
CA GLN A 109 -15.69 13.44 -9.10
C GLN A 109 -14.35 14.06 -9.49
N ALA A 110 -14.26 15.40 -9.46
CA ALA A 110 -13.02 16.09 -9.76
C ALA A 110 -11.89 15.74 -8.77
N VAL A 111 -12.21 15.57 -7.49
CA VAL A 111 -11.26 15.12 -6.47
C VAL A 111 -10.74 13.71 -6.76
N PHE A 112 -11.63 12.77 -7.12
CA PHE A 112 -11.23 11.41 -7.45
C PHE A 112 -10.38 11.33 -8.73
N GLU A 113 -10.75 12.08 -9.77
CA GLU A 113 -9.97 12.14 -11.01
C GLU A 113 -8.57 12.69 -10.76
N ALA A 114 -8.48 13.83 -10.06
CA ALA A 114 -7.21 14.48 -9.76
C ALA A 114 -6.30 13.60 -8.88
N VAL A 115 -6.85 12.93 -7.86
CA VAL A 115 -6.04 12.05 -7.00
C VAL A 115 -5.58 10.80 -7.75
N SER A 116 -6.44 10.21 -8.59
CA SER A 116 -6.12 9.03 -9.38
C SER A 116 -5.03 9.31 -10.42
N GLU A 117 -5.15 10.42 -11.16
CA GLU A 117 -4.15 10.84 -12.14
C GLU A 117 -2.82 11.19 -11.44
N GLY A 118 -2.88 12.02 -10.41
CA GLY A 118 -1.69 12.44 -9.67
C GLY A 118 -0.92 11.28 -9.05
N TYR A 119 -1.60 10.29 -8.46
CA TYR A 119 -0.94 9.11 -7.91
C TYR A 119 -0.29 8.23 -8.98
N LYS A 120 -0.97 8.06 -10.11
CA LYS A 120 -0.45 7.27 -11.23
C LYS A 120 0.81 7.91 -11.82
N GLU A 121 0.80 9.22 -12.00
CA GLU A 121 1.94 9.96 -12.57
C GLU A 121 3.14 10.05 -11.62
N GLN A 122 2.89 10.34 -10.33
CA GLN A 122 3.97 10.63 -9.38
C GLN A 122 4.54 9.39 -8.70
N TYR A 123 3.72 8.36 -8.48
CA TYR A 123 4.08 7.20 -7.65
C TYR A 123 3.87 5.86 -8.37
N ASN A 124 3.30 5.85 -9.57
CA ASN A 124 2.86 4.62 -10.24
C ASN A 124 1.91 3.78 -9.36
N LEU A 125 1.09 4.46 -8.55
CA LEU A 125 0.07 3.87 -7.69
C LEU A 125 -1.32 4.08 -8.29
N VAL A 126 -2.21 3.11 -8.12
CA VAL A 126 -3.54 3.12 -8.71
C VAL A 126 -4.58 3.28 -7.60
N TRP A 127 -5.48 4.24 -7.77
CA TRP A 127 -6.71 4.33 -6.99
C TRP A 127 -7.77 3.42 -7.61
N LEU A 128 -8.42 2.61 -6.77
CA LEU A 128 -9.56 1.78 -7.15
C LEU A 128 -10.86 2.57 -7.04
N ASP A 129 -11.97 1.97 -7.48
CA ASP A 129 -13.30 2.56 -7.38
C ASP A 129 -13.60 2.95 -5.93
N PRO A 130 -14.01 4.21 -5.68
CA PRO A 130 -14.25 4.69 -4.33
C PRO A 130 -15.58 4.14 -3.79
N ALA A 131 -15.64 3.92 -2.48
CA ALA A 131 -16.91 3.67 -1.80
C ALA A 131 -17.84 4.90 -1.94
N PRO A 132 -19.17 4.71 -1.98
CA PRO A 132 -20.14 5.81 -2.13
C PRO A 132 -20.27 6.70 -0.88
N MET A 133 -19.44 6.49 0.14
CA MET A 133 -19.50 7.20 1.41
C MET A 133 -18.65 8.47 1.39
N ASN A 134 -19.15 9.53 2.03
CA ASN A 134 -18.39 10.76 2.26
C ASN A 134 -18.12 10.93 3.76
N ASN A 135 -16.97 10.44 4.22
CA ASN A 135 -16.53 10.61 5.61
C ASN A 135 -15.86 11.99 5.78
N THR A 136 -16.68 13.00 6.06
CA THR A 136 -16.26 14.39 6.23
C THR A 136 -16.90 15.04 7.45
N GLN A 137 -16.42 16.22 7.82
CA GLN A 137 -17.00 16.99 8.93
C GLN A 137 -18.43 17.39 8.60
N ALA A 138 -19.36 17.08 9.50
CA ALA A 138 -20.78 17.39 9.36
C ALA A 138 -21.42 17.68 10.72
N LEU A 139 -22.63 18.22 10.68
CA LEU A 139 -23.50 18.32 11.85
C LEU A 139 -24.47 17.12 11.86
N ALA A 140 -24.62 16.49 13.03
CA ALA A 140 -25.55 15.39 13.23
C ALA A 140 -26.64 15.79 14.23
N MET A 141 -27.87 15.34 13.98
CA MET A 141 -29.01 15.50 14.90
C MET A 141 -29.77 14.19 15.04
N THR A 142 -30.62 14.08 16.07
CA THR A 142 -31.46 12.89 16.26
C THR A 142 -32.51 12.80 15.15
N GLN A 143 -32.90 11.57 14.81
CA GLN A 143 -33.98 11.35 13.84
C GLN A 143 -35.29 12.02 14.27
N ALA A 144 -35.60 11.99 15.57
CA ALA A 144 -36.78 12.66 16.12
C ALA A 144 -36.72 14.18 15.94
N GLY A 145 -35.57 14.80 16.23
CA GLY A 145 -35.40 16.25 16.05
C GLY A 145 -35.48 16.68 14.58
N ALA A 146 -34.93 15.87 13.67
CA ALA A 146 -35.03 16.11 12.23
C ALA A 146 -36.50 16.06 11.77
N ALA A 147 -37.26 15.06 12.23
CA ALA A 147 -38.68 14.91 11.90
C ALA A 147 -39.55 16.05 12.45
N GLU A 148 -39.34 16.48 13.69
CA GLU A 148 -40.08 17.59 14.31
C GLU A 148 -39.81 18.92 13.59
N SER A 149 -38.57 19.14 13.16
CA SER A 149 -38.15 20.39 12.52
C SER A 149 -38.29 20.37 10.98
N GLY A 150 -38.65 19.23 10.39
CA GLY A 150 -38.76 19.06 8.93
C GLY A 150 -37.42 19.13 8.18
N ILE A 151 -36.29 18.84 8.83
CA ILE A 151 -34.95 18.93 8.24
C ILE A 151 -34.62 17.61 7.49
N GLN A 152 -34.16 17.74 6.24
CA GLN A 152 -33.66 16.64 5.40
C GLN A 152 -32.38 17.06 4.68
N THR A 153 -31.57 16.09 4.24
CA THR A 153 -30.29 16.28 3.53
C THR A 153 -30.19 15.34 2.34
#